data_AF-A0A848YDZ1-F1
#
_entry.id   AF-A0A848YDZ1-F1
#
_cell.length_a   1.000
_cell.length_b   1.000
_cell.length_c   1.000
_cell.angle_alpha   90.00
_cell.angle_beta   90.00
_cell.angle_gamma   90.00
#
_symmetry.space_group_name_H-M   'P 1'
#
loop_
_entity.id
_entity.type
_entity.pdbx_description
1 polymer ?
#
loop_
_entity_poly.entity_id
_entity_poly.type
_entity_poly.pdbx_seq_one_letter_code
_entity_poly.pdbx_strand_id
1 'polypeptide(L)'
;LMAALLNDGTGFSAFDPSLRISDVSRGHFEDVRRARPKLNELMDYLPKLLRPNLEEVIAESDVLVISHNKEYYRQAVLRRPKGTHVIDLVRLFKDVPDDPTYHGISW
;
A
#
# COMPACT_ATOMS: atom_id res chain seq x y z
N LEU A 1 -5.41 3.88 7.23
CA LEU A 1 -4.84 2.52 7.18
C LEU A 1 -3.42 2.48 7.73
N MET A 2 -2.40 2.98 7.01
CA MET A 2 -0.98 2.85 7.41
C MET A 2 -0.68 3.33 8.84
N ALA A 3 -1.25 4.46 9.29
CA ALA A 3 -1.07 4.93 10.65
C ALA A 3 -1.63 3.96 11.72
N ALA A 4 -2.74 3.27 11.42
CA ALA A 4 -3.30 2.27 12.32
C ALA A 4 -2.42 1.02 12.36
N LEU A 5 -1.91 0.56 11.21
CA LEU A 5 -0.96 -0.56 11.14
C LEU A 5 0.33 -0.26 11.91
N LEU A 6 0.84 0.96 11.79
CA LEU A 6 2.02 1.42 12.53
C LEU A 6 1.77 1.40 14.04
N ASN A 7 0.65 1.95 14.50
CA ASN A 7 0.28 2.00 15.91
C ASN A 7 0.05 0.60 16.52
N ASP A 8 -0.40 -0.36 15.71
CA ASP A 8 -0.59 -1.76 16.12
C ASP A 8 0.71 -2.58 16.06
N GLY A 9 1.82 -2.00 15.59
CA GLY A 9 3.11 -2.70 15.45
C GLY A 9 3.14 -3.74 14.32
N THR A 10 2.14 -3.72 13.43
CA THR A 10 2.13 -4.60 12.24
C THR A 10 3.28 -4.22 11.31
N GLY A 11 4.07 -5.19 10.87
CA GLY A 11 5.11 -4.98 9.86
C GLY A 11 4.48 -4.74 8.49
N PHE A 12 4.83 -3.63 7.83
CA PHE A 12 4.38 -3.35 6.47
C PHE A 12 5.41 -2.55 5.67
N SER A 13 5.31 -2.66 4.36
CA SER A 13 5.98 -1.82 3.38
C SER A 13 4.95 -1.24 2.41
N ALA A 14 5.31 -0.22 1.66
CA ALA A 14 4.41 0.44 0.72
C ALA A 14 5.10 0.76 -0.61
N PHE A 15 4.33 0.76 -1.68
CA PHE A 15 4.79 1.18 -3.00
C PHE A 15 3.80 2.18 -3.61
N ASP A 16 4.29 3.36 -3.92
CA ASP A 16 3.57 4.37 -4.68
C ASP A 16 4.57 5.14 -5.57
N PRO A 17 4.52 4.96 -6.90
CA PRO A 17 5.46 5.60 -7.80
C PRO A 17 5.27 7.13 -7.89
N SER A 18 4.14 7.66 -7.41
CA SER A 18 3.88 9.10 -7.33
C SER A 18 4.51 9.73 -6.08
N LEU A 19 4.75 8.95 -5.03
CA LEU A 19 5.43 9.38 -3.80
C LEU A 19 6.94 9.27 -3.97
N ARG A 20 7.52 10.21 -4.73
CA ARG A 20 8.97 10.39 -4.77
C ARG A 20 9.40 11.30 -3.64
N ILE A 21 10.21 10.79 -2.73
CA ILE A 21 10.75 11.57 -1.62
C ILE A 21 11.86 12.48 -2.13
N SER A 22 11.45 13.64 -2.63
CA SER A 22 12.30 14.74 -3.05
C SER A 22 12.03 15.97 -2.18
N ASP A 23 12.82 17.02 -2.34
CA ASP A 23 12.61 18.30 -1.64
C ASP A 23 11.22 18.89 -1.90
N VAL A 24 10.62 18.62 -3.06
CA VAL A 24 9.25 19.03 -3.40
C VAL A 24 8.21 18.25 -2.59
N SER A 25 8.43 16.97 -2.34
CA SER A 25 7.52 16.16 -1.49
C SER A 25 7.60 16.51 -0.01
N ARG A 26 8.73 17.08 0.46
CA ARG A 26 8.86 17.56 1.84
C ARG A 26 7.85 18.65 2.17
N GLY A 27 7.59 19.59 1.24
CA GLY A 27 6.55 20.61 1.41
C GLY A 27 5.16 20.00 1.64
N HIS A 28 4.77 19.02 0.81
CA HIS A 28 3.52 18.30 1.00
C HIS A 28 3.43 17.54 2.32
N PHE A 29 4.54 16.96 2.80
CA PHE A 29 4.55 16.28 4.09
C PHE A 29 4.37 17.27 5.25
N GLU A 30 4.96 18.45 5.18
CA GLU A 30 4.74 19.50 6.19
C GLU A 30 3.28 19.99 6.21
N ASP A 31 2.64 20.10 5.03
CA ASP A 31 1.22 20.43 4.96
C ASP A 31 0.35 19.34 5.59
N VAL A 32 0.66 18.07 5.34
CA VAL A 32 -0.02 16.93 5.97
C VAL A 32 0.19 16.93 7.48
N ARG A 33 1.41 17.18 7.97
CA ARG A 33 1.72 17.26 9.41
C ARG A 33 0.88 18.35 10.09
N ARG A 34 0.79 19.52 9.46
CA ARG A 34 -0.01 20.65 9.98
C ARG A 34 -1.50 20.34 9.98
N ALA A 35 -2.03 19.82 8.88
CA ALA A 35 -3.45 19.54 8.73
C ALA A 35 -3.91 18.32 9.55
N ARG A 36 -3.02 17.36 9.81
CA ARG A 36 -3.33 16.09 10.48
C ARG A 36 -2.22 15.67 11.45
N PRO A 37 -2.09 16.32 12.61
CA PRO A 37 -1.02 16.03 13.58
C PRO A 37 -0.93 14.55 14.00
N LYS A 38 -2.07 13.84 14.02
CA LYS A 38 -2.14 12.39 14.29
C LYS A 38 -1.38 11.52 13.29
N LEU A 39 -0.93 12.06 12.17
CA LEU A 39 -0.14 11.35 11.16
C LEU A 39 1.36 11.67 11.24
N ASN A 40 1.79 12.54 12.17
CA ASN A 40 3.19 12.99 12.23
C ASN A 40 4.17 11.82 12.35
N GLU A 41 3.87 10.86 13.23
CA GLU A 41 4.68 9.65 13.36
C GLU A 41 4.75 8.88 12.04
N LEU A 42 3.62 8.62 11.38
CA LEU A 42 3.62 7.99 10.06
C LEU A 42 4.48 8.78 9.06
N MET A 43 4.45 10.11 9.06
CA MET A 43 5.26 10.93 8.15
C MET A 43 6.76 10.81 8.42
N ASP A 44 7.16 10.55 9.66
CA ASP A 44 8.57 10.31 10.01
C ASP A 44 9.05 8.92 9.57
N TYR A 45 8.16 7.93 9.60
CA TYR A 45 8.47 6.55 9.19
C TYR A 45 8.27 6.31 7.69
N LEU A 46 7.43 7.09 7.01
CA LEU A 46 7.06 6.89 5.60
C LEU A 46 8.27 6.68 4.67
N PRO A 47 9.38 7.44 4.79
CA PRO A 47 10.56 7.20 3.97
C PRO A 47 11.20 5.82 4.11
N LYS A 48 11.07 5.21 5.28
CA LYS A 48 11.61 3.87 5.56
C LYS A 48 10.67 2.76 5.09
N LEU A 49 9.38 3.07 4.98
CA LEU A 49 8.33 2.14 4.60
C LEU A 49 8.18 2.02 3.07
N LEU A 50 8.55 3.07 2.34
CA LEU A 50 8.44 3.10 0.88
C LEU A 50 9.53 2.24 0.21
N ARG A 51 9.09 1.34 -0.66
CA ARG A 51 9.95 0.54 -1.53
C ARG A 51 10.01 1.15 -2.92
N PRO A 52 11.18 1.08 -3.60
CA PRO A 52 11.36 1.68 -4.92
C PRO A 52 10.69 0.88 -6.03
N ASN A 53 10.41 -0.41 -5.81
CA ASN A 53 9.76 -1.28 -6.77
C ASN A 53 8.65 -2.10 -6.10
N LEU A 54 7.69 -2.53 -6.92
CA LEU A 54 6.51 -3.25 -6.46
C LEU A 54 6.83 -4.72 -6.19
N GLU A 55 7.81 -5.27 -6.90
CA GLU A 55 8.27 -6.64 -6.81
C GLU A 55 8.80 -7.00 -5.42
N GLU A 56 9.56 -6.10 -4.78
CA GLU A 56 10.01 -6.24 -3.38
C GLU A 56 8.82 -6.33 -2.42
N VAL A 57 7.83 -5.45 -2.58
CA VAL A 57 6.62 -5.48 -1.74
C VAL A 57 5.90 -6.81 -1.90
N ILE A 58 5.75 -7.31 -3.13
CA ILE A 58 5.08 -8.58 -3.39
C ILE A 58 5.83 -9.75 -2.76
N ALA A 59 7.16 -9.79 -2.90
CA ALA A 59 7.98 -10.91 -2.43
C ALA A 59 8.04 -11.01 -0.89
N GLU A 60 7.95 -9.87 -0.20
CA GLU A 60 8.05 -9.79 1.28
C GLU A 60 6.68 -9.86 1.99
N SER A 61 5.56 -9.88 1.24
CA SER A 61 4.22 -9.74 1.83
C SER A 61 3.42 -11.04 1.90
N ASP A 62 2.89 -11.32 3.08
CA ASP A 62 1.82 -12.32 3.28
C ASP A 62 0.46 -11.78 2.82
N VAL A 63 0.26 -10.46 2.90
CA VAL A 63 -0.98 -9.76 2.55
C VAL A 63 -0.68 -8.51 1.72
N LEU A 64 -1.33 -8.37 0.57
CA LEU A 64 -1.29 -7.20 -0.29
C LEU A 64 -2.58 -6.40 -0.18
N VAL A 65 -2.48 -5.16 0.31
CA VAL A 65 -3.62 -4.22 0.34
C VAL A 65 -3.54 -3.27 -0.86
N ILE A 66 -4.52 -3.33 -1.75
CA ILE A 66 -4.55 -2.52 -2.97
C ILE A 66 -5.48 -1.32 -2.79
N SER A 67 -4.90 -0.12 -2.82
CA SER A 67 -5.61 1.15 -2.57
C SER A 67 -5.83 2.00 -3.82
N HIS A 68 -5.33 1.57 -4.98
CA HIS A 68 -5.46 2.30 -6.24
C HIS A 68 -5.73 1.36 -7.41
N ASN A 69 -6.64 1.77 -8.30
CA ASN A 69 -7.02 0.97 -9.47
C ASN A 69 -6.11 1.31 -10.66
N LYS A 70 -4.97 0.63 -10.78
CA LYS A 70 -4.01 0.78 -11.88
C LYS A 70 -3.61 -0.56 -12.45
N GLU A 71 -3.26 -0.57 -13.73
CA GLU A 71 -2.93 -1.80 -14.45
C GLU A 71 -1.72 -2.53 -13.85
N TYR A 72 -0.69 -1.81 -13.43
CA TYR A 72 0.48 -2.45 -12.82
C TYR A 72 0.15 -3.15 -11.49
N TYR A 73 -0.86 -2.69 -10.73
CA TYR A 73 -1.34 -3.40 -9.54
C TYR A 73 -2.13 -4.66 -9.91
N ARG A 74 -2.91 -4.66 -11.00
CA ARG A 74 -3.54 -5.89 -11.53
C ARG A 74 -2.49 -6.93 -11.87
N GLN A 75 -1.48 -6.53 -12.64
CA GLN A 75 -0.40 -7.42 -13.05
C GLN A 75 0.40 -7.94 -11.85
N ALA A 76 0.58 -7.13 -10.82
CA ALA A 76 1.19 -7.55 -9.56
C ALA A 76 0.35 -8.63 -8.84
N VAL A 77 -0.95 -8.39 -8.68
CA VAL A 77 -1.86 -9.34 -8.04
C VAL A 77 -1.90 -10.67 -8.79
N LEU A 78 -1.92 -10.66 -10.12
CA LEU A 78 -1.92 -11.89 -10.92
C LEU A 78 -0.61 -12.68 -10.83
N ARG A 79 0.52 -12.01 -10.55
CA ARG A 79 1.86 -12.62 -10.47
C ARG A 79 2.32 -12.91 -9.04
N ARG A 80 1.50 -12.58 -8.03
CA ARG A 80 1.87 -12.76 -6.63
C ARG A 80 2.14 -14.24 -6.28
N PRO A 81 2.99 -14.53 -5.29
CA PRO A 81 3.18 -15.89 -4.79
C PRO A 81 1.86 -16.54 -4.37
N LYS A 82 1.77 -17.86 -4.54
CA LYS A 82 0.62 -18.62 -4.04
C LYS A 82 0.56 -18.50 -2.51
N GLY A 83 -0.64 -18.28 -1.98
CA GLY A 83 -0.87 -18.09 -0.55
C GLY A 83 -0.79 -16.63 -0.09
N THR A 84 -0.27 -15.71 -0.91
CA THR A 84 -0.36 -14.27 -0.61
C THR A 84 -1.81 -13.81 -0.72
N HIS A 85 -2.36 -13.32 0.40
CA HIS A 85 -3.71 -12.78 0.44
C HIS A 85 -3.76 -11.39 -0.19
N VAL A 86 -4.90 -11.05 -0.79
CA VAL A 86 -5.16 -9.73 -1.37
C VAL A 86 -6.39 -9.13 -0.73
N ILE A 87 -6.27 -7.89 -0.30
CA ILE A 87 -7.38 -7.04 0.12
C ILE A 87 -7.53 -5.93 -0.92
N ASP A 88 -8.53 -6.06 -1.77
CA ASP A 88 -8.85 -5.10 -2.82
C ASP A 88 -9.87 -4.06 -2.33
N LEU A 89 -9.39 -2.82 -2.18
CA LEU A 89 -10.20 -1.68 -1.75
C LEU A 89 -10.80 -0.89 -2.92
N VAL A 90 -10.49 -1.27 -4.16
CA VAL A 90 -10.71 -0.42 -5.34
C VAL A 90 -11.36 -1.13 -6.52
N ARG A 91 -11.80 -2.37 -6.32
CA ARG A 91 -12.40 -3.21 -7.37
C ARG A 91 -11.49 -3.30 -8.59
N LEU A 92 -10.30 -3.82 -8.34
CA LEU A 92 -9.21 -3.97 -9.28
C LEU A 92 -9.63 -4.80 -10.49
N PHE A 93 -10.46 -5.83 -10.29
CA PHE A 93 -11.07 -6.61 -11.38
C PHE A 93 -12.59 -6.40 -11.42
N LYS A 94 -13.12 -6.29 -12.65
CA LYS A 94 -14.58 -6.22 -12.87
C LYS A 94 -15.23 -7.55 -12.55
N ASP A 95 -14.63 -8.63 -13.07
CA ASP A 95 -14.97 -10.01 -12.81
C ASP A 95 -14.02 -10.52 -11.73
N VAL A 96 -14.58 -10.86 -10.55
CA VAL A 96 -13.79 -11.23 -9.39
C VAL A 96 -13.07 -12.56 -9.67
N PRO A 97 -11.75 -12.66 -9.44
CA PRO A 97 -11.04 -13.92 -9.58
C PRO A 97 -11.63 -14.99 -8.67
N ASP A 98 -11.79 -16.21 -9.18
CA ASP A 98 -12.12 -17.39 -8.36
C ASP A 98 -10.86 -17.82 -7.59
N ASP A 99 -10.58 -17.11 -6.51
CA ASP A 99 -9.37 -17.25 -5.71
C ASP A 99 -9.70 -17.03 -4.23
N PRO A 100 -9.57 -18.06 -3.37
CA PRO A 100 -9.93 -17.96 -1.96
C PRO A 100 -9.05 -17.00 -1.15
N THR A 101 -7.90 -16.60 -1.71
CA THR A 101 -6.99 -15.63 -1.10
C THR A 101 -7.26 -14.19 -1.56
N TYR A 102 -8.27 -13.98 -2.41
CA TYR A 102 -8.63 -12.67 -2.94
C TYR A 102 -9.91 -12.14 -2.28
N HIS A 103 -9.80 -11.02 -1.57
CA HIS A 103 -10.89 -10.46 -0.77
C HIS A 103 -11.21 -9.03 -1.22
N GLY A 104 -12.51 -8.73 -1.35
CA GLY A 104 -13.00 -7.38 -1.51
C GLY A 104 -13.42 -6.74 -0.21
N ILE A 105 -13.39 -5.41 -0.15
CA ILE A 105 -13.96 -4.69 1.01
C ILE A 105 -15.50 -4.79 1.10
N SER A 106 -16.20 -5.15 0.01
CA SER A 106 -17.68 -5.06 -0.03
C SER A 106 -18.39 -5.97 -1.04
N TRP A 107 -17.80 -7.12 -1.39
CA TRP A 107 -18.47 -8.15 -2.18
C TRP A 107 -18.22 -9.53 -1.60
#